data_AF-A0A328DDY2-F1
#
_entry.id   AF-A0A328DDY2-F1
#
_cell.length_a   1.000
_cell.length_b   1.000
_cell.length_c   1.000
_cell.angle_alpha   90.00
_cell.angle_beta   90.00
_cell.angle_gamma   90.00
#
_symmetry.space_group_name_H-M   'P 1'
#
loop_
_entity.id
_entity.type
_entity.pdbx_description
1 polymer ?
#
loop_
_entity_poly.entity_id
_entity_poly.type
_entity_poly.pdbx_seq_one_letter_code
_entity_poly.pdbx_strand_id
1 'polypeptide(L)'
;MRGELAGLVILFLVLSAVNGGDEFTGDSRKLSGIIIPGFASTQLRAWSILDCPYSPLDFNPLDLVWLDSTKLLSAVNCWLKCMILDPYNQTDHPECKSRPDSGLSAISELDPGYITGPLSSVWKEWVKWCIEFGVEANAIIAVPYDWRLQPSKLEERDLYFHKLKLTFETARKHRGGPSLVFAHSLGNNVFRYFLEWLKLEIAPKMYQHWLDEHIHAYFAVGSPLLGATESVKAALSGVTFGLPISEGTARLMSNSFGSSLWMLPFSKYCKTDNVYSLHFSGRSRKGNHAFHCDEHEYQANYSGWPTNIINIEIRPNKGDEAYPSFVEIAESDSSGMECGLPTQLSFSAREVSDGTLFQAIADYDPDSQRLLHMLEKSYHGDPVLNPLTPWERPPLKNIFCIYGIDLKTEVGYYLAPSGKPYPDNWIITDVIYEAEGSLYSRSGNLVEGNPGATSGDETVPYHSLSWCKNWLGPKVNITRAPQSEHDGSDVQIHLNVDHQHGVDIIPNMTRSPRVKYITYYEDSESLPGRRTAVWEIDKEILLDPRF
;
A
#
# COMPACT_ATOMS: atom_id res chain seq x y z
N MET A 1 -19.52 11.56 -12.10
CA MET A 1 -19.36 13.03 -12.16
C MET A 1 -18.15 13.61 -11.42
N ARG A 2 -17.75 13.19 -10.20
CA ARG A 2 -16.47 13.69 -9.59
C ARG A 2 -15.20 12.97 -10.09
N GLY A 3 -15.28 11.67 -10.40
CA GLY A 3 -14.16 10.91 -10.99
C GLY A 3 -14.05 11.00 -12.52
N GLU A 4 -14.91 11.79 -13.17
CA GLU A 4 -14.88 11.92 -14.64
C GLU A 4 -13.77 12.88 -15.12
N LEU A 5 -13.38 13.85 -14.28
CA LEU A 5 -12.46 14.91 -14.66
C LEU A 5 -10.98 14.47 -14.53
N ALA A 6 -10.65 13.73 -13.47
CA ALA A 6 -9.29 13.27 -13.24
C ALA A 6 -8.88 12.10 -14.14
N GLY A 7 -9.82 11.22 -14.49
CA GLY A 7 -9.60 10.21 -15.53
C GLY A 7 -9.26 10.82 -16.88
N LEU A 8 -9.95 11.92 -17.24
CA LEU A 8 -9.74 12.66 -18.48
C LEU A 8 -8.37 13.34 -18.51
N VAL A 9 -7.94 13.92 -17.40
CA VAL A 9 -6.60 14.53 -17.28
C VAL A 9 -5.50 13.46 -17.28
N ILE A 10 -5.62 12.38 -16.49
CA ILE A 10 -4.63 11.29 -16.45
C ILE A 10 -4.45 10.69 -17.85
N LEU A 11 -5.52 10.47 -18.61
CA LEU A 11 -5.39 9.91 -19.95
C LEU A 11 -4.88 10.94 -20.98
N PHE A 12 -5.31 12.20 -20.93
CA PHE A 12 -4.73 13.27 -21.76
C PHE A 12 -3.23 13.42 -21.51
N LEU A 13 -2.79 13.23 -20.27
CA LEU A 13 -1.39 13.29 -19.88
C LEU A 13 -0.63 12.02 -20.26
N VAL A 14 -1.25 10.83 -20.20
CA VAL A 14 -0.66 9.60 -20.78
C VAL A 14 -0.44 9.80 -22.28
N LEU A 15 -1.40 10.40 -22.99
CA LEU A 15 -1.26 10.72 -24.42
C LEU A 15 -0.25 11.84 -24.70
N SER A 16 -0.16 12.85 -23.82
CA SER A 16 0.79 13.96 -23.95
C SER A 16 2.22 13.57 -23.58
N ALA A 17 2.41 12.72 -22.57
CA ALA A 17 3.69 12.17 -22.16
C ALA A 17 4.29 11.21 -23.21
N VAL A 18 3.43 10.55 -24.00
CA VAL A 18 3.85 9.80 -25.19
C VAL A 18 4.32 10.71 -26.33
N ASN A 19 3.79 11.94 -26.42
CA ASN A 19 4.10 12.90 -27.50
C ASN A 19 5.15 13.97 -27.15
N GLY A 20 5.54 14.11 -25.88
CA GLY A 20 6.42 15.18 -25.42
C GLY A 20 7.92 14.86 -25.52
N GLY A 21 8.59 15.41 -26.53
CA GLY A 21 10.01 15.80 -26.43
C GLY A 21 11.06 14.93 -27.12
N ASP A 22 10.67 13.91 -27.88
CA ASP A 22 11.47 13.37 -28.98
C ASP A 22 10.47 12.80 -29.99
N GLU A 23 10.76 12.92 -31.27
CA GLU A 23 9.94 12.44 -32.39
C GLU A 23 9.41 11.01 -32.11
N PHE A 24 8.16 10.88 -31.64
CA PHE A 24 7.49 9.59 -31.49
C PHE A 24 7.19 9.07 -32.89
N THR A 25 8.21 8.49 -33.51
CA THR A 25 8.15 7.75 -34.78
C THR A 25 7.51 6.37 -34.59
N GLY A 26 7.06 6.05 -33.37
CA GLY A 26 6.38 4.81 -33.01
C GLY A 26 4.86 4.89 -33.20
N ASP A 27 4.28 3.85 -33.77
CA ASP A 27 2.82 3.69 -33.80
C ASP A 27 2.35 3.38 -32.37
N SER A 28 1.56 4.26 -31.74
CA SER A 28 0.98 4.08 -30.39
C SER A 28 0.11 2.83 -30.28
N ARG A 29 -0.36 2.32 -31.42
CA ARG A 29 -0.96 0.97 -31.53
C ARG A 29 0.00 -0.11 -31.04
N LYS A 30 1.31 0.03 -31.07
CA LYS A 30 2.21 -1.07 -30.64
C LYS A 30 2.33 -1.24 -29.12
N LEU A 31 1.77 -0.34 -28.32
CA LEU A 31 1.81 -0.42 -26.86
C LEU A 31 0.67 -1.29 -26.31
N SER A 32 0.93 -1.87 -25.13
CA SER A 32 -0.05 -2.55 -24.28
C SER A 32 -0.05 -1.96 -22.87
N GLY A 33 -1.21 -1.86 -22.22
CA GLY A 33 -1.34 -1.50 -20.81
C GLY A 33 -1.40 -2.75 -19.95
N ILE A 34 -0.56 -2.86 -18.94
CA ILE A 34 -0.60 -3.92 -17.93
C ILE A 34 -1.02 -3.32 -16.60
N ILE A 35 -2.10 -3.85 -16.01
CA ILE A 35 -2.67 -3.35 -14.76
C ILE A 35 -2.34 -4.32 -13.61
N ILE A 36 -1.63 -3.82 -12.61
CA ILE A 36 -1.34 -4.51 -11.35
C ILE A 36 -2.24 -3.89 -10.26
N PRO A 37 -3.31 -4.60 -9.85
CA PRO A 37 -4.29 -4.08 -8.89
C PRO A 37 -3.71 -3.91 -7.47
N GLY A 38 -4.46 -3.25 -6.59
CA GLY A 38 -4.07 -2.99 -5.20
C GLY A 38 -4.43 -4.11 -4.23
N PHE A 39 -4.29 -3.81 -2.94
CA PHE A 39 -4.77 -4.69 -1.87
C PHE A 39 -6.28 -4.80 -1.98
N ALA A 40 -6.83 -6.01 -1.87
CA ALA A 40 -8.25 -6.29 -2.00
C ALA A 40 -8.91 -5.98 -3.36
N SER A 41 -8.19 -5.40 -4.33
CA SER A 41 -8.81 -4.94 -5.59
C SER A 41 -8.93 -6.03 -6.67
N THR A 42 -8.98 -7.31 -6.27
CA THR A 42 -9.15 -8.46 -7.16
C THR A 42 -10.15 -9.42 -6.57
N GLN A 43 -11.12 -9.86 -7.38
CA GLN A 43 -12.08 -10.87 -6.99
C GLN A 43 -11.40 -12.19 -6.60
N LEU A 44 -11.88 -12.82 -5.52
CA LEU A 44 -11.51 -14.18 -5.14
C LEU A 44 -12.67 -15.13 -5.39
N ARG A 45 -12.37 -16.31 -5.91
CA ARG A 45 -13.30 -17.37 -6.27
C ARG A 45 -13.05 -18.61 -5.42
N ALA A 46 -14.11 -19.27 -4.98
CA ALA A 46 -14.02 -20.52 -4.26
C ALA A 46 -13.50 -21.64 -5.18
N TRP A 47 -12.60 -22.47 -4.65
CA TRP A 47 -12.04 -23.67 -5.29
C TRP A 47 -12.28 -24.91 -4.44
N SER A 48 -13.49 -24.98 -3.90
CA SER A 48 -13.95 -25.99 -2.94
C SER A 48 -15.47 -25.99 -2.87
N ILE A 49 -16.04 -27.09 -2.38
CA ILE A 49 -17.43 -27.15 -1.93
C ILE A 49 -17.38 -26.99 -0.41
N LEU A 50 -18.08 -25.99 0.13
CA LEU A 50 -18.22 -25.78 1.57
C LEU A 50 -19.70 -25.63 1.91
N ASP A 51 -20.21 -26.62 2.64
CA ASP A 51 -21.57 -26.59 3.19
C ASP A 51 -21.60 -25.65 4.40
N CYS A 52 -22.57 -24.75 4.43
CA CYS A 52 -22.71 -23.71 5.43
C CYS A 52 -23.87 -23.96 6.38
N PRO A 53 -23.60 -24.48 7.59
CA PRO A 53 -24.66 -24.70 8.57
C PRO A 53 -25.42 -23.40 8.84
N TYR A 54 -26.75 -23.50 8.89
CA TYR A 54 -27.65 -22.40 9.23
C TYR A 54 -27.77 -21.27 8.19
N SER A 55 -27.18 -21.44 6.99
CA SER A 55 -27.41 -20.57 5.84
C SER A 55 -27.89 -21.39 4.65
N PRO A 56 -28.81 -20.88 3.81
CA PRO A 56 -29.15 -21.51 2.54
C PRO A 56 -28.09 -21.27 1.45
N LEU A 57 -26.99 -20.58 1.78
CA LEU A 57 -25.96 -20.14 0.84
C LEU A 57 -24.65 -20.85 1.13
N ASP A 58 -24.46 -21.99 0.46
CA ASP A 58 -23.20 -22.73 0.42
C ASP A 58 -22.20 -22.07 -0.54
N PHE A 59 -20.93 -22.43 -0.43
CA PHE A 59 -19.92 -22.08 -1.43
C PHE A 59 -19.72 -23.24 -2.38
N ASN A 60 -20.00 -23.00 -3.67
CA ASN A 60 -19.68 -23.93 -4.75
C ASN A 60 -18.41 -23.48 -5.49
N PRO A 61 -17.76 -24.39 -6.25
CA PRO A 61 -16.63 -24.02 -7.07
C PRO A 61 -16.98 -22.86 -8.01
N LEU A 62 -16.08 -21.87 -8.09
CA LEU A 62 -16.19 -20.62 -8.86
C LEU A 62 -17.18 -19.58 -8.31
N ASP A 63 -17.83 -19.84 -7.17
CA ASP A 63 -18.59 -18.80 -6.48
C ASP A 63 -17.67 -17.67 -6.02
N LEU A 64 -18.20 -16.44 -6.02
CA LEU A 64 -17.50 -15.31 -5.43
C LEU A 64 -17.30 -15.53 -3.93
N VAL A 65 -16.07 -15.30 -3.49
CA VAL A 65 -15.66 -15.21 -2.08
C VAL A 65 -15.37 -13.75 -1.74
N TRP A 66 -14.65 -13.06 -2.62
CA TRP A 66 -14.36 -11.65 -2.50
C TRP A 66 -14.75 -10.94 -3.81
N LEU A 67 -15.63 -9.93 -3.83
CA LEU A 67 -16.56 -9.56 -2.76
C LEU A 67 -17.92 -10.19 -3.04
N ASP A 68 -18.46 -10.94 -2.09
CA ASP A 68 -19.85 -11.43 -2.13
C ASP A 68 -20.58 -10.89 -0.89
N SER A 69 -21.24 -9.73 -1.04
CA SER A 69 -21.96 -9.09 0.08
C SER A 69 -23.09 -9.98 0.62
N THR A 70 -23.68 -10.83 -0.23
CA THR A 70 -24.79 -11.71 0.16
C THR A 70 -24.29 -12.79 1.11
N LYS A 71 -23.20 -13.50 0.75
CA LYS A 71 -22.59 -14.51 1.62
C LYS A 71 -21.90 -13.90 2.83
N LEU A 72 -21.32 -12.71 2.69
CA LEU A 72 -20.77 -11.97 3.82
C LEU A 72 -21.84 -11.69 4.87
N LEU A 73 -23.06 -11.30 4.49
CA LEU A 73 -24.14 -11.00 5.44
C LEU A 73 -24.85 -12.24 6.00
N SER A 74 -25.01 -13.28 5.18
CA SER A 74 -25.82 -14.46 5.52
C SER A 74 -25.03 -15.64 6.07
N ALA A 75 -23.72 -15.70 5.78
CA ALA A 75 -22.86 -16.84 6.06
C ALA A 75 -21.45 -16.39 6.52
N VAL A 76 -21.37 -15.35 7.38
CA VAL A 76 -20.11 -14.73 7.86
C VAL A 76 -19.06 -15.78 8.26
N ASN A 77 -19.44 -16.79 9.06
CA ASN A 77 -18.50 -17.79 9.56
C ASN A 77 -17.89 -18.66 8.43
N CYS A 78 -18.70 -19.02 7.44
CA CYS A 78 -18.20 -19.74 6.25
C CYS A 78 -17.33 -18.85 5.38
N TRP A 79 -17.78 -17.61 5.15
CA TRP A 79 -17.03 -16.65 4.39
C TRP A 79 -15.64 -16.40 5.02
N LEU A 80 -15.59 -16.26 6.36
CA LEU A 80 -14.33 -16.16 7.10
C LEU A 80 -13.43 -17.37 6.92
N LYS A 81 -13.97 -18.61 6.90
CA LYS A 81 -13.17 -19.81 6.58
C LYS A 81 -12.51 -19.71 5.21
N CYS A 82 -13.19 -19.14 4.22
CA CYS A 82 -12.64 -18.97 2.87
C CYS A 82 -11.65 -17.80 2.75
N MET A 83 -11.78 -16.78 3.61
CA MET A 83 -10.91 -15.60 3.62
C MET A 83 -9.62 -15.82 4.39
N ILE A 84 -9.69 -16.37 5.61
CA ILE A 84 -8.57 -16.49 6.54
C ILE A 84 -7.51 -17.46 6.00
N LEU A 85 -6.25 -17.08 6.13
CA LEU A 85 -5.10 -17.92 5.85
C LEU A 85 -4.51 -18.52 7.14
N ASP A 86 -3.84 -19.66 7.01
CA ASP A 86 -3.01 -20.16 8.10
C ASP A 86 -1.86 -19.17 8.39
N PRO A 87 -1.68 -18.74 9.64
CA PRO A 87 -0.78 -17.64 9.95
C PRO A 87 0.70 -17.95 9.76
N TYR A 88 1.12 -19.21 9.73
CA TYR A 88 2.54 -19.60 9.65
C TYR A 88 2.96 -20.05 8.25
N ASN A 89 2.08 -20.78 7.56
CA ASN A 89 2.37 -21.35 6.25
C ASN A 89 1.62 -20.64 5.10
N GLN A 90 0.64 -19.80 5.41
CA GLN A 90 -0.11 -18.97 4.47
C GLN A 90 -0.90 -19.79 3.43
N THR A 91 -1.37 -20.96 3.87
CA THR A 91 -2.28 -21.82 3.11
C THR A 91 -3.74 -21.46 3.40
N ASP A 92 -4.62 -21.72 2.44
CA ASP A 92 -6.06 -21.57 2.66
C ASP A 92 -6.56 -22.59 3.69
N HIS A 93 -7.75 -22.34 4.25
CA HIS A 93 -8.42 -23.29 5.13
C HIS A 93 -8.62 -24.64 4.41
N PRO A 94 -8.43 -25.80 5.09
CA PRO A 94 -8.55 -27.11 4.45
C PRO A 94 -9.89 -27.37 3.77
N GLU A 95 -10.97 -26.82 4.34
CA GLU A 95 -12.34 -26.93 3.82
C GLU A 95 -12.69 -25.87 2.76
N CYS A 96 -11.94 -24.76 2.67
CA CYS A 96 -12.22 -23.72 1.70
C CYS A 96 -10.96 -23.14 1.07
N LYS A 97 -10.78 -23.38 -0.23
CA LYS A 97 -9.67 -22.83 -1.01
C LYS A 97 -10.17 -21.63 -1.80
N SER A 98 -9.39 -20.55 -1.85
CA SER A 98 -9.74 -19.35 -2.59
C SER A 98 -8.67 -19.03 -3.63
N ARG A 99 -9.06 -18.67 -4.86
CA ARG A 99 -8.13 -18.33 -5.94
C ARG A 99 -8.52 -16.99 -6.56
N PRO A 100 -7.55 -16.17 -7.00
CA PRO A 100 -7.87 -14.93 -7.70
C PRO A 100 -8.57 -15.26 -9.02
N ASP A 101 -9.60 -14.49 -9.34
CA ASP A 101 -10.21 -14.51 -10.66
C ASP A 101 -9.25 -13.89 -11.71
N SER A 102 -9.57 -14.01 -13.00
CA SER A 102 -8.68 -13.62 -14.09
C SER A 102 -9.30 -12.57 -15.01
N GLY A 103 -8.44 -11.81 -15.70
CA GLY A 103 -8.85 -10.80 -16.69
C GLY A 103 -9.42 -9.51 -16.09
N LEU A 104 -9.90 -8.62 -16.96
CA LEU A 104 -10.37 -7.28 -16.58
C LEU A 104 -11.62 -7.30 -15.70
N SER A 105 -12.49 -8.29 -15.87
CA SER A 105 -13.70 -8.44 -15.04
C SER A 105 -13.35 -8.60 -13.57
N ALA A 106 -12.25 -9.29 -13.25
CA ALA A 106 -11.80 -9.57 -11.88
C ALA A 106 -11.43 -8.32 -11.07
N ILE A 107 -11.13 -7.21 -11.73
CA ILE A 107 -10.67 -5.97 -11.08
C ILE A 107 -11.64 -4.79 -11.29
N SER A 108 -12.66 -4.96 -12.11
CA SER A 108 -13.58 -3.89 -12.50
C SER A 108 -14.60 -3.54 -11.41
N GLU A 109 -15.49 -4.48 -11.10
CA GLU A 109 -16.45 -4.44 -9.98
C GLU A 109 -16.19 -5.65 -9.10
N LEU A 110 -15.99 -5.48 -7.80
CA LEU A 110 -15.64 -6.61 -6.93
C LEU A 110 -16.85 -7.43 -6.49
N ASP A 111 -18.02 -6.81 -6.41
CA ASP A 111 -19.31 -7.45 -6.19
C ASP A 111 -20.27 -7.03 -7.33
N PRO A 112 -20.26 -7.77 -8.46
CA PRO A 112 -21.10 -7.43 -9.60
C PRO A 112 -22.59 -7.49 -9.28
N GLY A 113 -23.31 -6.42 -9.60
CA GLY A 113 -24.75 -6.35 -9.38
C GLY A 113 -25.30 -4.95 -9.63
N TYR A 114 -26.63 -4.83 -9.77
CA TYR A 114 -27.27 -3.54 -10.04
C TYR A 114 -27.03 -2.52 -8.92
N ILE A 115 -26.93 -2.99 -7.67
CA ILE A 115 -26.71 -2.15 -6.49
C ILE A 115 -25.24 -2.23 -6.04
N THR A 116 -24.67 -3.44 -5.96
CA THR A 116 -23.34 -3.69 -5.40
C THR A 116 -22.20 -3.33 -6.35
N GLY A 117 -22.41 -3.42 -7.67
CA GLY A 117 -21.38 -3.14 -8.69
C GLY A 117 -20.84 -1.72 -8.63
N PRO A 118 -21.71 -0.68 -8.72
CA PRO A 118 -21.28 0.72 -8.59
C PRO A 118 -20.61 1.06 -7.26
N LEU A 119 -20.92 0.33 -6.19
CA LEU A 119 -20.36 0.56 -4.85
C LEU A 119 -19.00 -0.14 -4.64
N SER A 120 -18.67 -1.11 -5.49
CA SER A 120 -17.45 -1.93 -5.43
C SER A 120 -16.58 -1.76 -6.69
N SER A 121 -16.78 -0.66 -7.41
CA SER A 121 -16.06 -0.35 -8.65
C SER A 121 -14.69 0.25 -8.35
N VAL A 122 -13.62 -0.47 -8.73
CA VAL A 122 -12.25 0.04 -8.62
C VAL A 122 -11.77 0.51 -10.00
N TRP A 123 -11.64 -0.41 -10.96
CA TRP A 123 -11.09 -0.10 -12.29
C TRP A 123 -12.12 0.13 -13.38
N LYS A 124 -13.43 -0.07 -13.11
CA LYS A 124 -14.48 0.01 -14.14
C LYS A 124 -14.49 1.34 -14.88
N GLU A 125 -14.43 2.45 -14.16
CA GLU A 125 -14.46 3.78 -14.78
C GLU A 125 -13.20 4.01 -15.63
N TRP A 126 -12.01 3.68 -15.13
CA TRP A 126 -10.77 3.77 -15.90
C TRP A 126 -10.83 2.94 -17.20
N VAL A 127 -11.36 1.72 -17.14
CA VAL A 127 -11.53 0.87 -18.33
C VAL A 127 -12.54 1.46 -19.31
N LYS A 128 -13.66 2.03 -18.83
CA LYS A 128 -14.62 2.75 -19.69
C LYS A 128 -13.95 3.92 -20.42
N TRP A 129 -13.14 4.71 -19.71
CA TRP A 129 -12.36 5.78 -20.31
C TRP A 129 -11.49 5.26 -21.44
N CYS A 130 -10.70 4.22 -21.20
CA CYS A 130 -9.88 3.62 -22.26
C CYS A 130 -10.70 3.23 -23.50
N ILE A 131 -11.89 2.65 -23.31
CA ILE A 131 -12.78 2.29 -24.41
C ILE A 131 -13.27 3.53 -25.17
N GLU A 132 -13.70 4.59 -24.46
CA GLU A 132 -14.19 5.84 -25.07
C GLU A 132 -13.11 6.53 -25.92
N PHE A 133 -11.85 6.44 -25.49
CA PHE A 133 -10.70 6.97 -26.24
C PHE A 133 -10.17 6.01 -27.31
N GLY A 134 -10.84 4.90 -27.57
CA GLY A 134 -10.53 3.98 -28.66
C GLY A 134 -9.36 3.03 -28.38
N VAL A 135 -9.03 2.77 -27.11
CA VAL A 135 -8.07 1.72 -26.74
C VAL A 135 -8.68 0.35 -27.03
N GLU A 136 -7.94 -0.48 -27.78
CA GLU A 136 -8.39 -1.81 -28.15
C GLU A 136 -8.45 -2.74 -26.91
N ALA A 137 -9.48 -3.60 -26.84
CA ALA A 137 -9.68 -4.49 -25.69
C ALA A 137 -8.51 -5.45 -25.43
N ASN A 138 -7.78 -5.86 -26.48
CA ASN A 138 -6.60 -6.72 -26.36
C ASN A 138 -5.30 -5.95 -26.07
N ALA A 139 -5.37 -4.62 -25.99
CA ALA A 139 -4.23 -3.79 -25.60
C ALA A 139 -4.11 -3.67 -24.08
N ILE A 140 -5.18 -3.95 -23.31
CA ILE A 140 -5.18 -3.85 -21.86
C ILE A 140 -5.20 -5.25 -21.25
N ILE A 141 -4.27 -5.53 -20.36
CA ILE A 141 -4.10 -6.82 -19.70
C ILE A 141 -4.10 -6.58 -18.20
N ALA A 142 -5.11 -7.09 -17.51
CA ALA A 142 -5.11 -7.15 -16.05
C ALA A 142 -4.30 -8.36 -15.59
N VAL A 143 -3.47 -8.18 -14.56
CA VAL A 143 -2.71 -9.25 -13.89
C VAL A 143 -3.15 -9.39 -12.43
N PRO A 144 -4.37 -9.91 -12.18
CA PRO A 144 -4.88 -10.14 -10.84
C PRO A 144 -4.04 -11.18 -10.07
N TYR A 145 -4.03 -11.05 -8.74
CA TYR A 145 -3.28 -11.92 -7.83
C TYR A 145 -4.01 -12.11 -6.50
N ASP A 146 -3.59 -13.11 -5.71
CA ASP A 146 -4.10 -13.31 -4.35
C ASP A 146 -3.46 -12.29 -3.41
N TRP A 147 -4.10 -11.14 -3.27
CA TRP A 147 -3.65 -10.00 -2.47
C TRP A 147 -3.54 -10.28 -0.97
N ARG A 148 -3.98 -11.44 -0.48
CA ARG A 148 -3.79 -11.87 0.93
C ARG A 148 -2.38 -12.37 1.21
N LEU A 149 -1.65 -12.81 0.18
CA LEU A 149 -0.35 -13.44 0.32
C LEU A 149 0.80 -12.45 0.43
N GLN A 150 1.84 -12.83 1.18
CA GLN A 150 3.13 -12.17 1.11
C GLN A 150 3.84 -12.41 -0.24
N PRO A 151 4.89 -11.63 -0.57
CA PRO A 151 5.52 -11.66 -1.89
C PRO A 151 6.07 -13.04 -2.30
N SER A 152 6.82 -13.70 -1.41
CA SER A 152 7.41 -15.01 -1.70
C SER A 152 6.37 -16.09 -1.99
N LYS A 153 5.20 -16.03 -1.34
CA LYS A 153 4.10 -16.98 -1.57
C LYS A 153 3.37 -16.76 -2.89
N LEU A 154 3.33 -15.53 -3.40
CA LEU A 154 2.84 -15.28 -4.76
C LEU A 154 3.66 -16.04 -5.80
N GLU A 155 4.97 -16.17 -5.56
CA GLU A 155 5.85 -16.96 -6.43
C GLU A 155 5.75 -18.47 -6.16
N GLU A 156 6.02 -18.89 -4.93
CA GLU A 156 6.10 -20.31 -4.56
C GLU A 156 4.78 -21.07 -4.81
N ARG A 157 3.64 -20.44 -4.53
CA ARG A 157 2.31 -21.07 -4.64
C ARG A 157 1.72 -20.91 -6.02
N ASP A 158 1.79 -19.70 -6.56
CA ASP A 158 0.99 -19.30 -7.73
C ASP A 158 1.83 -19.07 -9.00
N LEU A 159 3.17 -19.11 -8.91
CA LEU A 159 4.10 -18.74 -9.99
C LEU A 159 3.78 -17.36 -10.58
N TYR A 160 3.33 -16.44 -9.74
CA TYR A 160 2.78 -15.16 -10.18
C TYR A 160 3.81 -14.32 -10.95
N PHE A 161 5.05 -14.22 -10.47
CA PHE A 161 6.07 -13.38 -11.12
C PHE A 161 6.59 -14.01 -12.41
N HIS A 162 6.70 -15.35 -12.46
CA HIS A 162 6.94 -16.05 -13.74
C HIS A 162 5.84 -15.78 -14.76
N LYS A 163 4.56 -15.90 -14.37
CA LYS A 163 3.42 -15.59 -15.25
C LYS A 163 3.43 -14.12 -15.67
N LEU A 164 3.79 -13.19 -14.78
CA LEU A 164 3.91 -11.77 -15.09
C LEU A 164 4.99 -11.50 -16.13
N LYS A 165 6.20 -12.09 -15.98
CA LYS A 165 7.27 -12.03 -16.99
C LYS A 165 6.79 -12.52 -18.35
N LEU A 166 6.14 -13.69 -18.39
CA LEU A 166 5.59 -14.24 -19.64
C LEU A 166 4.47 -13.36 -20.22
N THR A 167 3.72 -12.67 -19.38
CA THR A 167 2.68 -11.72 -19.81
C THR A 167 3.30 -10.53 -20.54
N PHE A 168 4.39 -9.96 -20.03
CA PHE A 168 5.16 -8.91 -20.74
C PHE A 168 5.70 -9.40 -22.09
N GLU A 169 6.29 -10.60 -22.13
CA GLU A 169 6.84 -11.18 -23.36
C GLU A 169 5.74 -11.47 -24.40
N THR A 170 4.59 -11.98 -23.94
CA THR A 170 3.42 -12.25 -24.78
C THR A 170 2.80 -10.96 -25.30
N ALA A 171 2.62 -9.95 -24.45
CA ALA A 171 2.07 -8.65 -24.83
C ALA A 171 2.94 -7.98 -25.90
N ARG A 172 4.27 -8.03 -25.73
CA ARG A 172 5.22 -7.54 -26.72
C ARG A 172 5.13 -8.30 -28.04
N LYS A 173 5.04 -9.63 -28.01
CA LYS A 173 4.89 -10.43 -29.23
C LYS A 173 3.56 -10.14 -29.95
N HIS A 174 2.50 -9.87 -29.19
CA HIS A 174 1.16 -9.59 -29.72
C HIS A 174 1.05 -8.21 -30.36
N ARG A 175 1.60 -7.16 -29.72
CA ARG A 175 1.49 -5.76 -30.20
C ARG A 175 2.71 -5.28 -30.99
N GLY A 176 3.85 -5.96 -30.89
CA GLY A 176 5.11 -5.56 -31.51
C GLY A 176 5.83 -4.41 -30.81
N GLY A 177 5.44 -4.08 -29.57
CA GLY A 177 6.03 -3.00 -28.77
C GLY A 177 5.98 -3.26 -27.26
N PRO A 178 6.65 -2.42 -26.46
CA PRO A 178 6.71 -2.55 -25.00
C PRO A 178 5.37 -2.19 -24.32
N SER A 179 5.27 -2.51 -23.03
CA SER A 179 4.08 -2.26 -22.21
C SER A 179 4.20 -1.00 -21.34
N LEU A 180 3.08 -0.32 -21.12
CA LEU A 180 2.85 0.64 -20.05
C LEU A 180 2.37 -0.12 -18.81
N VAL A 181 2.98 0.10 -17.65
CA VAL A 181 2.60 -0.57 -16.41
C VAL A 181 1.83 0.41 -15.53
N PHE A 182 0.63 0.04 -15.11
CA PHE A 182 -0.17 0.78 -14.15
C PHE A 182 -0.25 -0.05 -12.86
N ALA A 183 0.37 0.44 -11.79
CA ALA A 183 0.30 -0.21 -10.49
C ALA A 183 -0.42 0.69 -9.50
N HIS A 184 -1.43 0.15 -8.81
CA HIS A 184 -2.23 0.90 -7.84
C HIS A 184 -1.95 0.44 -6.41
N SER A 185 -1.77 1.36 -5.46
CA SER A 185 -1.65 1.06 -4.03
C SER A 185 -0.63 -0.05 -3.77
N LEU A 186 -0.99 -1.15 -3.09
CA LEU A 186 -0.13 -2.32 -2.86
C LEU A 186 0.46 -2.92 -4.14
N GLY A 187 -0.20 -2.78 -5.29
CA GLY A 187 0.30 -3.24 -6.58
C GLY A 187 1.66 -2.63 -6.94
N ASN A 188 1.98 -1.43 -6.43
CA ASN A 188 3.31 -0.81 -6.59
C ASN A 188 4.39 -1.62 -5.88
N ASN A 189 4.09 -2.14 -4.68
CA ASN A 189 4.99 -3.01 -3.93
C ASN A 189 5.16 -4.37 -4.62
N VAL A 190 4.09 -4.91 -5.19
CA VAL A 190 4.15 -6.13 -6.03
C VAL A 190 5.05 -5.90 -7.24
N PHE A 191 4.93 -4.76 -7.92
CA PHE A 191 5.77 -4.42 -9.06
C PHE A 191 7.24 -4.19 -8.66
N ARG A 192 7.49 -3.54 -7.52
CA ARG A 192 8.84 -3.40 -6.95
C ARG A 192 9.46 -4.78 -6.70
N TYR A 193 8.73 -5.70 -6.07
CA TYR A 193 9.22 -7.05 -5.82
C TYR A 193 9.46 -7.81 -7.14
N PHE A 194 8.58 -7.66 -8.13
CA PHE A 194 8.78 -8.24 -9.47
C PHE A 194 10.10 -7.79 -10.09
N LEU A 195 10.44 -6.50 -10.03
CA LEU A 195 11.69 -5.98 -10.59
C LEU A 195 12.92 -6.57 -9.88
N GLU A 196 12.89 -6.70 -8.56
CA GLU A 196 14.00 -7.31 -7.80
C GLU A 196 14.10 -8.82 -8.04
N TRP A 197 12.96 -9.53 -8.06
CA TRP A 197 12.89 -10.94 -8.41
C TRP A 197 13.43 -11.19 -9.83
N LEU A 198 13.09 -10.31 -10.78
CA LEU A 198 13.53 -10.42 -12.17
C LEU A 198 15.05 -10.29 -12.33
N LYS A 199 15.75 -9.56 -11.43
CA LYS A 199 17.21 -9.53 -11.42
C LYS A 199 17.81 -10.90 -11.11
N LEU A 200 17.14 -11.70 -10.28
CA LEU A 200 17.59 -13.07 -9.94
C LEU A 200 17.32 -14.04 -11.09
N GLU A 201 16.23 -13.82 -11.82
CA GLU A 201 15.78 -14.69 -12.92
C GLU A 201 16.51 -14.41 -14.26
N ILE A 202 16.85 -13.15 -14.54
CA ILE A 202 17.51 -12.75 -15.79
C ILE A 202 18.99 -12.51 -15.55
N ALA A 203 19.83 -13.00 -16.47
CA ALA A 203 21.27 -12.77 -16.41
C ALA A 203 21.59 -11.27 -16.27
N PRO A 204 22.53 -10.87 -15.38
CA PRO A 204 22.82 -9.46 -15.07
C PRO A 204 22.96 -8.53 -16.28
N LYS A 205 23.63 -9.01 -17.33
CA LYS A 205 23.90 -8.25 -18.56
C LYS A 205 22.65 -8.05 -19.43
N MET A 206 21.65 -8.91 -19.29
CA MET A 206 20.40 -8.90 -20.05
C MET A 206 19.26 -8.22 -19.31
N TYR A 207 19.37 -8.00 -17.99
CA TYR A 207 18.30 -7.41 -17.18
C TYR A 207 17.84 -6.05 -17.70
N GLN A 208 18.76 -5.10 -17.88
CA GLN A 208 18.41 -3.78 -18.42
C GLN A 208 17.84 -3.87 -19.84
N HIS A 209 18.42 -4.73 -20.67
CA HIS A 209 17.93 -4.96 -22.03
C HIS A 209 16.49 -5.48 -22.02
N TRP A 210 16.16 -6.43 -21.14
CA TRP A 210 14.80 -6.94 -21.00
C TRP A 210 13.85 -5.83 -20.56
N LEU A 211 14.21 -5.01 -19.58
CA LEU A 211 13.38 -3.87 -19.16
C LEU A 211 13.14 -2.90 -20.31
N ASP A 212 14.19 -2.52 -21.02
CA ASP A 212 14.15 -1.55 -22.12
C ASP A 212 13.31 -2.02 -23.32
N GLU A 213 13.18 -3.33 -23.49
CA GLU A 213 12.42 -3.99 -24.54
C GLU A 213 10.95 -4.25 -24.18
N HIS A 214 10.63 -4.48 -22.91
CA HIS A 214 9.31 -4.92 -22.47
C HIS A 214 8.52 -3.85 -21.70
N ILE A 215 9.20 -2.85 -21.12
CA ILE A 215 8.58 -1.81 -20.30
C ILE A 215 8.91 -0.44 -20.88
N HIS A 216 7.88 0.27 -21.32
CA HIS A 216 8.01 1.62 -21.86
C HIS A 216 7.95 2.67 -20.75
N ALA A 217 6.94 2.55 -19.89
CA ALA A 217 6.69 3.48 -18.80
C ALA A 217 6.05 2.75 -17.62
N TYR A 218 6.32 3.25 -16.42
CA TYR A 218 5.70 2.82 -15.18
C TYR A 218 4.92 3.97 -14.55
N PHE A 219 3.63 3.75 -14.33
CA PHE A 219 2.69 4.64 -13.67
C PHE A 219 2.41 4.10 -12.26
N ALA A 220 3.02 4.76 -11.27
CA ALA A 220 2.81 4.49 -9.86
C ALA A 220 1.62 5.31 -9.35
N VAL A 221 0.46 4.67 -9.17
CA VAL A 221 -0.78 5.33 -8.78
C VAL A 221 -1.04 5.10 -7.29
N GLY A 222 -1.11 6.17 -6.50
CA GLY A 222 -1.39 6.11 -5.06
C GLY A 222 -0.41 5.22 -4.30
N SER A 223 0.89 5.31 -4.61
CA SER A 223 1.89 4.34 -4.13
C SER A 223 2.30 4.60 -2.67
N PRO A 224 2.11 3.66 -1.74
CA PRO A 224 2.57 3.79 -0.35
C PRO A 224 4.08 3.48 -0.23
N LEU A 225 4.92 4.34 -0.82
CA LEU A 225 6.36 4.10 -0.97
C LEU A 225 7.14 4.03 0.35
N LEU A 226 6.61 4.61 1.43
CA LEU A 226 7.14 4.48 2.80
C LEU A 226 6.19 3.71 3.73
N GLY A 227 5.14 3.09 3.18
CA GLY A 227 4.07 2.41 3.93
C GLY A 227 2.88 3.33 4.24
N ALA A 228 1.91 2.78 4.98
CA ALA A 228 0.68 3.45 5.39
C ALA A 228 0.41 3.16 6.87
N THR A 229 -0.01 4.17 7.62
CA THR A 229 -0.32 4.06 9.06
C THR A 229 -1.51 3.12 9.29
N GLU A 230 -2.47 3.08 8.37
CA GLU A 230 -3.64 2.21 8.42
C GLU A 230 -3.28 0.72 8.52
N SER A 231 -2.13 0.29 7.98
CA SER A 231 -1.65 -1.10 8.14
C SER A 231 -1.46 -1.48 9.62
N VAL A 232 -1.05 -0.55 10.46
CA VAL A 232 -0.87 -0.79 11.90
C VAL A 232 -2.21 -0.79 12.64
N LYS A 233 -3.13 0.08 12.24
CA LYS A 233 -4.54 0.06 12.69
C LYS A 233 -5.20 -1.27 12.35
N ALA A 234 -5.01 -1.77 11.13
CA ALA A 234 -5.49 -3.08 10.72
C ALA A 234 -4.91 -4.20 11.60
N ALA A 235 -3.65 -4.10 12.02
CA ALA A 235 -2.99 -5.09 12.87
C ALA A 235 -3.52 -5.12 14.32
N LEU A 236 -3.83 -3.96 14.90
CA LEU A 236 -4.16 -3.83 16.33
C LEU A 236 -5.64 -3.71 16.63
N SER A 237 -6.43 -3.03 15.79
CA SER A 237 -7.87 -2.85 15.98
C SER A 237 -8.71 -3.45 14.86
N GLY A 238 -8.14 -3.62 13.66
CA GLY A 238 -8.87 -4.03 12.47
C GLY A 238 -9.43 -2.84 11.69
N VAL A 239 -9.59 -3.03 10.38
CA VAL A 239 -10.16 -2.05 9.45
C VAL A 239 -11.24 -2.76 8.64
N THR A 240 -12.48 -2.29 8.74
CA THR A 240 -13.63 -2.97 8.13
C THR A 240 -13.79 -2.68 6.64
N PHE A 241 -13.14 -1.63 6.13
CA PHE A 241 -13.28 -1.17 4.74
C PHE A 241 -14.75 -0.91 4.33
N GLY A 242 -15.60 -0.56 5.30
CA GLY A 242 -17.04 -0.36 5.09
C GLY A 242 -17.86 -1.65 5.02
N LEU A 243 -17.25 -2.82 5.21
CA LEU A 243 -17.94 -4.09 5.31
C LEU A 243 -18.74 -4.18 6.63
N PRO A 244 -19.91 -4.85 6.62
CA PRO A 244 -20.75 -5.03 7.81
C PRO A 244 -20.23 -6.15 8.72
N ILE A 245 -18.96 -6.07 9.12
CA ILE A 245 -18.28 -6.97 10.08
C ILE A 245 -17.76 -6.16 11.28
N SER A 246 -17.49 -6.83 12.41
CA SER A 246 -16.88 -6.16 13.56
C SER A 246 -15.40 -5.85 13.30
N GLU A 247 -14.87 -4.81 13.96
CA GLU A 247 -13.45 -4.47 13.95
C GLU A 247 -12.57 -5.67 14.36
N GLY A 248 -12.94 -6.40 15.42
CA GLY A 248 -12.26 -7.64 15.81
C GLY A 248 -12.27 -8.72 14.73
N THR A 249 -13.36 -8.87 13.97
CA THR A 249 -13.41 -9.82 12.84
C THR A 249 -12.50 -9.37 11.71
N ALA A 250 -12.51 -8.09 11.38
CA ALA A 250 -11.60 -7.51 10.39
C ALA A 250 -10.14 -7.69 10.80
N ARG A 251 -9.83 -7.51 12.09
CA ARG A 251 -8.50 -7.73 12.66
C ARG A 251 -8.05 -9.18 12.51
N LEU A 252 -8.91 -10.15 12.79
CA LEU A 252 -8.61 -11.57 12.58
C LEU A 252 -8.25 -11.86 11.11
N MET A 253 -9.00 -11.28 10.17
CA MET A 253 -8.71 -11.41 8.74
C MET A 253 -7.36 -10.78 8.39
N SER A 254 -7.18 -9.50 8.70
CA SER A 254 -5.96 -8.76 8.39
C SER A 254 -4.72 -9.44 8.95
N ASN A 255 -4.75 -9.91 10.20
CA ASN A 255 -3.59 -10.55 10.81
C ASN A 255 -3.31 -11.96 10.29
N SER A 256 -4.27 -12.57 9.58
CA SER A 256 -4.04 -13.81 8.86
C SER A 256 -3.33 -13.59 7.52
N PHE A 257 -3.46 -12.40 6.92
CA PHE A 257 -2.91 -12.11 5.61
C PHE A 257 -1.42 -11.77 5.69
N GLY A 258 -0.60 -12.53 4.97
CA GLY A 258 0.82 -12.28 4.78
C GLY A 258 1.10 -10.86 4.30
N SER A 259 0.26 -10.32 3.42
CA SER A 259 0.40 -8.99 2.81
C SER A 259 0.14 -7.82 3.77
N SER A 260 -0.53 -8.02 4.91
CA SER A 260 -0.89 -6.92 5.82
C SER A 260 0.32 -6.16 6.36
N LEU A 261 1.47 -6.83 6.47
CA LEU A 261 2.71 -6.21 6.93
C LEU A 261 3.51 -5.55 5.80
N TRP A 262 3.14 -5.75 4.53
CA TRP A 262 3.88 -5.24 3.38
C TRP A 262 3.85 -3.70 3.30
N MET A 263 2.83 -3.08 3.91
CA MET A 263 2.64 -1.63 3.93
C MET A 263 2.84 -1.04 5.33
N LEU A 264 3.55 -1.73 6.23
CA LEU A 264 3.92 -1.11 7.50
C LEU A 264 4.69 0.19 7.25
N PRO A 265 4.44 1.25 8.03
CA PRO A 265 5.24 2.47 7.94
C PRO A 265 6.67 2.17 8.37
N PHE A 266 7.64 2.66 7.60
CA PHE A 266 9.06 2.49 7.90
C PHE A 266 9.83 3.81 7.75
N SER A 267 11.06 3.84 8.28
CA SER A 267 11.91 5.02 8.21
C SER A 267 12.51 5.21 6.82
N LYS A 268 12.53 6.45 6.34
CA LYS A 268 13.26 6.83 5.12
C LYS A 268 14.79 6.80 5.25
N TYR A 269 15.32 6.66 6.46
CA TYR A 269 16.75 6.69 6.76
C TYR A 269 17.35 5.29 7.01
N CYS A 270 16.54 4.24 6.94
CA CYS A 270 16.97 2.87 7.19
C CYS A 270 16.96 2.04 5.91
N LYS A 271 18.09 1.41 5.60
CA LYS A 271 18.30 0.58 4.42
C LYS A 271 18.71 -0.84 4.81
N THR A 272 18.63 -1.75 3.84
CA THR A 272 19.16 -3.11 3.97
C THR A 272 20.26 -3.34 2.95
N ASP A 273 21.16 -4.28 3.23
CA ASP A 273 22.19 -4.68 2.29
C ASP A 273 21.58 -5.21 0.99
N ASN A 274 22.18 -4.85 -0.15
CA ASN A 274 21.70 -5.28 -1.45
C ASN A 274 21.90 -6.79 -1.63
N VAL A 275 20.81 -7.56 -1.55
CA VAL A 275 20.79 -9.03 -1.60
C VAL A 275 21.44 -9.57 -2.88
N TYR A 276 21.37 -8.82 -3.97
CA TYR A 276 22.02 -9.15 -5.24
C TYR A 276 23.54 -9.29 -5.12
N SER A 277 24.18 -8.42 -4.34
CA SER A 277 25.64 -8.48 -4.10
C SER A 277 26.04 -9.71 -3.27
N LEU A 278 25.15 -10.18 -2.39
CA LEU A 278 25.36 -11.36 -1.55
C LEU A 278 25.18 -12.66 -2.34
N HIS A 279 24.18 -12.72 -3.22
CA HIS A 279 23.89 -13.91 -4.03
C HIS A 279 25.03 -14.27 -5.00
N PHE A 280 25.64 -13.28 -5.66
CA PHE A 280 26.73 -13.51 -6.61
C PHE A 280 28.12 -13.58 -5.98
N SER A 281 28.31 -13.07 -4.76
CA SER A 281 29.61 -13.13 -4.08
C SER A 281 29.90 -14.49 -3.42
N GLY A 282 28.96 -15.44 -3.47
CA GLY A 282 29.11 -16.78 -2.87
C GLY A 282 29.26 -16.77 -1.34
N ARG A 283 29.15 -15.60 -0.70
CA ARG A 283 29.18 -15.43 0.75
C ARG A 283 27.79 -15.69 1.30
N SER A 284 27.46 -16.97 1.50
CA SER A 284 26.36 -17.37 2.37
C SER A 284 26.71 -17.01 3.82
N ARG A 285 26.63 -15.73 4.19
CA ARG A 285 26.49 -15.37 5.60
C ARG A 285 25.06 -15.74 5.99
N LYS A 286 24.91 -16.85 6.72
CA LYS A 286 23.78 -17.04 7.62
C LYS A 286 23.86 -15.94 8.68
N GLY A 287 23.34 -14.77 8.36
CA GLY A 287 23.28 -13.63 9.24
C GLY A 287 22.14 -12.75 8.77
N ASN A 288 21.23 -12.41 9.69
CA ASN A 288 20.09 -11.53 9.45
C ASN A 288 20.52 -10.35 8.59
N HIS A 289 19.77 -10.04 7.54
CA HIS A 289 20.02 -8.87 6.69
C HIS A 289 20.17 -7.65 7.61
N ALA A 290 21.38 -7.12 7.72
CA ALA A 290 21.66 -6.10 8.72
C ALA A 290 20.90 -4.83 8.31
N PHE A 291 19.92 -4.46 9.13
CA PHE A 291 19.17 -3.23 8.97
C PHE A 291 20.09 -2.08 9.40
N HIS A 292 20.43 -1.21 8.47
CA HIS A 292 21.38 -0.12 8.66
C HIS A 292 20.66 1.21 8.54
N CYS A 293 20.59 1.95 9.64
CA CYS A 293 20.04 3.30 9.65
C CYS A 293 21.16 4.34 9.71
N ASP A 294 21.00 5.41 8.93
CA ASP A 294 21.91 6.56 8.92
C ASP A 294 21.92 7.24 10.31
N GLU A 295 23.00 7.95 10.65
CA GLU A 295 23.09 8.71 11.92
C GLU A 295 21.93 9.71 12.10
N HIS A 296 21.41 10.23 10.98
CA HIS A 296 20.26 11.11 10.95
C HIS A 296 18.99 10.48 11.53
N GLU A 297 18.81 9.16 11.45
CA GLU A 297 17.65 8.47 12.06
C GLU A 297 17.57 8.72 13.57
N TYR A 298 18.72 8.70 14.25
CA TYR A 298 18.80 8.84 15.70
C TYR A 298 18.73 10.32 16.16
N GLN A 299 18.82 11.25 15.22
CA GLN A 299 18.68 12.69 15.45
C GLN A 299 17.31 13.22 15.00
N ALA A 300 16.68 12.55 14.02
CA ALA A 300 15.41 12.93 13.47
C ALA A 300 14.27 12.54 14.42
N ASN A 301 13.39 13.50 14.71
CA ASN A 301 12.16 13.18 15.42
C ASN A 301 11.26 12.30 14.54
N TYR A 302 10.66 11.28 15.16
CA TYR A 302 9.63 10.43 14.56
C TYR A 302 10.06 9.66 13.29
N SER A 303 11.35 9.36 13.11
CA SER A 303 11.86 8.64 11.92
C SER A 303 11.50 9.31 10.58
N GLY A 304 11.33 10.63 10.58
CA GLY A 304 10.93 11.41 9.40
C GLY A 304 9.43 11.53 9.18
N TRP A 305 8.59 10.87 9.96
CA TRP A 305 7.13 10.96 9.90
C TRP A 305 6.59 12.19 10.64
N PRO A 306 5.32 12.58 10.41
CA PRO A 306 4.74 13.74 11.10
C PRO A 306 4.64 13.60 12.62
N THR A 307 4.45 12.37 13.11
CA THR A 307 4.34 12.05 14.53
C THR A 307 4.70 10.58 14.77
N ASN A 308 4.70 10.13 16.02
CA ASN A 308 4.77 8.70 16.33
C ASN A 308 3.56 7.98 15.74
N ILE A 309 3.82 6.84 15.09
CA ILE A 309 2.78 6.07 14.41
C ILE A 309 1.77 5.54 15.41
N ILE A 310 2.25 5.03 16.54
CA ILE A 310 1.41 4.43 17.57
C ILE A 310 1.85 4.88 18.96
N ASN A 311 0.85 5.19 19.79
CA ASN A 311 0.99 5.48 21.20
C ASN A 311 0.08 4.52 21.96
N ILE A 312 0.62 3.78 22.93
CA ILE A 312 -0.11 2.76 23.68
C ILE A 312 -0.03 3.07 25.17
N GLU A 313 -1.18 3.22 25.81
CA GLU A 313 -1.27 3.31 27.26
C GLU A 313 -1.29 1.90 27.87
N ILE A 314 -0.24 1.54 28.58
CA ILE A 314 -0.12 0.23 29.23
C ILE A 314 -0.16 0.41 30.75
N ARG A 315 -0.91 -0.46 31.43
CA ARG A 315 -0.82 -0.58 32.89
C ARG A 315 0.25 -1.61 33.24
N PRO A 316 1.15 -1.34 34.19
CA PRO A 316 2.11 -2.32 34.66
C PRO A 316 1.37 -3.57 35.14
N ASN A 317 1.65 -4.74 34.54
CA ASN A 317 1.09 -6.00 35.02
C ASN A 317 1.65 -6.28 36.42
N LYS A 318 0.80 -6.22 37.46
CA LYS A 318 0.98 -7.12 38.59
C LYS A 318 0.52 -8.48 38.09
N GLY A 319 1.45 -9.42 37.92
CA GLY A 319 1.06 -10.81 37.75
C GLY A 319 0.20 -11.19 38.94
N ASP A 320 -1.04 -11.58 38.70
CA ASP A 320 -1.78 -12.55 39.49
C ASP A 320 -3.04 -12.96 38.72
N GLU A 321 -3.35 -14.24 38.88
CA GLU A 321 -4.32 -15.03 38.12
C GLU A 321 -5.70 -14.36 38.00
N ALA A 322 -6.30 -14.49 36.81
CA ALA A 322 -7.73 -14.25 36.65
C ALA A 322 -8.48 -15.20 37.61
N TYR A 323 -9.17 -14.63 38.60
CA TYR A 323 -9.90 -15.27 39.70
C TYR A 323 -9.08 -15.59 40.96
N PRO A 324 -8.87 -14.64 41.88
CA PRO A 324 -8.50 -15.01 43.24
C PRO A 324 -9.68 -15.77 43.85
N SER A 325 -9.40 -16.95 44.41
CA SER A 325 -10.40 -17.72 45.14
C SER A 325 -10.90 -16.90 46.33
N PHE A 326 -12.18 -17.03 46.69
CA PHE A 326 -12.86 -16.27 47.75
C PHE A 326 -12.25 -16.41 49.15
N VAL A 327 -11.16 -17.19 49.29
CA VAL A 327 -10.50 -17.51 50.55
C VAL A 327 -9.33 -16.57 50.87
N GLU A 328 -8.80 -15.80 49.91
CA GLU A 328 -7.64 -14.91 50.15
C GLU A 328 -8.01 -13.47 50.59
N ILE A 329 -9.30 -13.13 50.65
CA ILE A 329 -9.76 -11.77 50.99
C ILE A 329 -9.71 -11.49 52.51
N ALA A 330 -9.45 -12.50 53.36
CA ALA A 330 -9.53 -12.33 54.81
C ALA A 330 -8.19 -12.07 55.53
N GLU A 331 -7.03 -12.17 54.87
CA GLU A 331 -5.73 -12.01 55.54
C GLU A 331 -4.69 -11.25 54.69
N SER A 332 -4.95 -9.97 54.39
CA SER A 332 -3.85 -9.03 54.13
C SER A 332 -4.28 -7.60 54.46
N ASP A 333 -4.14 -7.25 55.73
CA ASP A 333 -4.24 -5.87 56.21
C ASP A 333 -3.01 -5.06 55.75
N SER A 334 -3.29 -3.94 55.08
CA SER A 334 -2.46 -2.72 55.02
C SER A 334 -0.95 -2.86 54.72
N SER A 335 -0.58 -3.00 53.44
CA SER A 335 0.65 -2.37 52.91
C SER A 335 0.62 -2.22 51.38
N GLY A 336 0.57 -0.97 50.89
CA GLY A 336 1.07 -0.60 49.56
C GLY A 336 0.19 -0.94 48.35
N MET A 337 -1.06 -0.45 48.31
CA MET A 337 -1.83 -0.40 47.06
C MET A 337 -1.37 0.79 46.21
N GLU A 338 -0.13 0.75 45.71
CA GLU A 338 0.26 1.62 44.59
C GLU A 338 -0.43 1.10 43.33
N CYS A 339 -1.53 1.76 42.94
CA CYS A 339 -2.00 1.73 41.56
C CYS A 339 -0.87 2.28 40.70
N GLY A 340 -0.14 1.42 39.99
CA GLY A 340 0.84 1.86 39.01
C GLY A 340 0.16 2.78 37.99
N LEU A 341 0.67 4.01 37.85
CA LEU A 341 0.17 4.96 36.88
C LEU A 341 0.28 4.35 35.47
N PRO A 342 -0.72 4.54 34.59
CA PRO A 342 -0.62 4.12 33.20
C PRO A 342 0.61 4.77 32.57
N THR A 343 1.46 3.95 31.96
CA THR A 343 2.65 4.40 31.23
C THR A 343 2.31 4.44 29.76
N GLN A 344 2.58 5.57 29.11
CA GLN A 344 2.43 5.71 27.68
C GLN A 344 3.73 5.27 27.00
N LEU A 345 3.63 4.30 26.10
CA LEU A 345 4.69 3.92 25.18
C LEU A 345 4.40 4.53 23.81
N SER A 346 5.42 5.05 23.15
CA SER A 346 5.29 5.67 21.82
C SER A 346 6.27 5.00 20.87
N PHE A 347 5.81 4.67 19.67
CA PHE A 347 6.57 3.94 18.66
C PHE A 347 6.63 4.72 17.36
N SER A 348 7.85 4.94 16.90
CA SER A 348 8.20 5.51 15.60
C SER A 348 7.98 4.53 14.45
N ALA A 349 8.04 5.01 13.20
CA ALA A 349 7.94 4.14 12.03
C ALA A 349 9.05 3.08 11.97
N ARG A 350 10.26 3.41 12.44
CA ARG A 350 11.35 2.42 12.55
C ARG A 350 10.97 1.28 13.51
N GLU A 351 10.48 1.61 14.70
CA GLU A 351 10.11 0.63 15.73
C GLU A 351 8.88 -0.21 15.37
N VAL A 352 8.02 0.31 14.49
CA VAL A 352 6.92 -0.47 13.90
C VAL A 352 7.46 -1.47 12.89
N SER A 353 8.32 -1.02 11.98
CA SER A 353 8.83 -1.83 10.87
C SER A 353 9.88 -2.87 11.29
N ASP A 354 10.68 -2.61 12.32
CA ASP A 354 11.65 -3.57 12.86
C ASP A 354 11.03 -4.60 13.83
N GLY A 355 9.77 -4.41 14.22
CA GLY A 355 9.01 -5.29 15.10
C GLY A 355 9.10 -4.95 16.59
N THR A 356 9.83 -3.91 16.99
CA THR A 356 9.94 -3.46 18.40
C THR A 356 8.56 -3.21 19.02
N LEU A 357 7.63 -2.62 18.27
CA LEU A 357 6.23 -2.46 18.70
C LEU A 357 5.62 -3.80 19.14
N PHE A 358 5.61 -4.79 18.26
CA PHE A 358 4.96 -6.08 18.52
C PHE A 358 5.67 -6.83 19.66
N GLN A 359 6.99 -6.70 19.78
CA GLN A 359 7.73 -7.26 20.90
C GLN A 359 7.33 -6.62 22.23
N ALA A 360 7.17 -5.29 22.26
CA ALA A 360 6.82 -4.55 23.48
C ALA A 360 5.40 -4.88 23.99
N ILE A 361 4.47 -5.21 23.09
CA ILE A 361 3.08 -5.57 23.46
C ILE A 361 2.81 -7.07 23.50
N ALA A 362 3.85 -7.92 23.41
CA ALA A 362 3.68 -9.37 23.31
C ALA A 362 2.94 -10.00 24.51
N ASP A 363 3.10 -9.44 25.70
CA ASP A 363 2.42 -9.92 26.92
C ASP A 363 0.95 -9.48 26.99
N TYR A 364 0.57 -8.46 26.22
CA TYR A 364 -0.77 -7.86 26.20
C TYR A 364 -1.60 -8.29 24.99
N ASP A 365 -0.93 -8.84 23.98
CA ASP A 365 -1.54 -9.18 22.71
C ASP A 365 -1.06 -10.56 22.22
N PRO A 366 -1.97 -11.56 22.20
CA PRO A 366 -1.60 -12.92 21.82
C PRO A 366 -1.13 -13.04 20.37
N ASP A 367 -1.45 -12.04 19.52
CA ASP A 367 -1.13 -12.09 18.11
C ASP A 367 0.25 -11.54 17.77
N SER A 368 0.87 -10.80 18.68
CA SER A 368 2.15 -10.14 18.44
C SER A 368 3.26 -11.11 18.06
N GLN A 369 3.33 -12.29 18.69
CA GLN A 369 4.31 -13.32 18.36
C GLN A 369 4.13 -13.83 16.92
N ARG A 370 2.89 -13.88 16.46
CA ARG A 370 2.52 -14.32 15.11
C ARG A 370 2.91 -13.27 14.07
N LEU A 371 2.62 -12.01 14.35
CA LEU A 371 3.01 -10.88 13.50
C LEU A 371 4.53 -10.74 13.42
N LEU A 372 5.25 -10.89 14.55
CA LEU A 372 6.72 -10.93 14.58
C LEU A 372 7.27 -12.06 13.72
N HIS A 373 6.73 -13.27 13.85
CA HIS A 373 7.15 -14.40 13.02
C HIS A 373 6.94 -14.12 11.53
N MET A 374 5.78 -13.57 11.17
CA MET A 374 5.44 -13.24 9.79
C MET A 374 6.34 -12.13 9.23
N LEU A 375 6.60 -11.09 10.03
CA LEU A 375 7.50 -9.99 9.70
C LEU A 375 8.92 -10.50 9.40
N GLU A 376 9.46 -11.31 10.31
CA GLU A 376 10.82 -11.83 10.17
C GLU A 376 10.94 -12.79 8.99
N LYS A 377 10.01 -13.75 8.86
CA LYS A 377 10.08 -14.79 7.83
C LYS A 377 9.75 -14.28 6.42
N SER A 378 8.78 -13.37 6.30
CA SER A 378 8.21 -12.99 5.01
C SER A 378 8.81 -11.70 4.45
N TYR A 379 9.50 -10.91 5.27
CA TYR A 379 10.02 -9.59 4.87
C TYR A 379 11.49 -9.39 5.24
N HIS A 380 11.86 -9.45 6.53
CA HIS A 380 13.27 -9.25 6.91
C HIS A 380 14.18 -10.36 6.41
N GLY A 381 13.70 -11.59 6.41
CA GLY A 381 14.40 -12.79 5.96
C GLY A 381 14.16 -13.15 4.50
N ASP A 382 13.40 -12.34 3.75
CA ASP A 382 13.10 -12.65 2.34
C ASP A 382 14.37 -12.57 1.48
N PRO A 383 14.66 -13.59 0.65
CA PRO A 383 15.89 -13.65 -0.14
C PRO A 383 15.87 -12.77 -1.41
N VAL A 384 14.78 -12.08 -1.70
CA VAL A 384 14.66 -11.20 -2.86
C VAL A 384 14.73 -9.75 -2.44
N LEU A 385 13.88 -9.34 -1.50
CA LEU A 385 13.73 -7.95 -1.10
C LEU A 385 13.09 -7.84 0.29
N ASN A 386 13.69 -7.03 1.17
CA ASN A 386 12.97 -6.44 2.30
C ASN A 386 12.27 -5.14 1.84
N PRO A 387 10.93 -5.14 1.67
CA PRO A 387 10.20 -4.00 1.15
C PRO A 387 10.06 -2.86 2.16
N LEU A 388 10.34 -3.09 3.45
CA LEU A 388 10.31 -2.07 4.52
C LEU A 388 11.59 -1.22 4.54
N THR A 389 12.06 -0.88 3.34
CA THR A 389 13.22 -0.03 3.10
C THR A 389 12.90 0.91 1.94
N PRO A 390 13.47 2.13 1.91
CA PRO A 390 13.17 3.12 0.89
C PRO A 390 13.52 2.64 -0.51
N TRP A 391 12.61 2.87 -1.45
CA TRP A 391 12.82 2.46 -2.84
C TRP A 391 13.61 3.51 -3.61
N GLU A 392 14.78 3.12 -4.10
CA GLU A 392 15.54 3.91 -5.06
C GLU A 392 14.85 3.92 -6.43
N ARG A 393 15.12 4.95 -7.24
CA ARG A 393 14.48 5.11 -8.56
C ARG A 393 14.68 3.82 -9.38
N PRO A 394 13.61 3.14 -9.81
CA PRO A 394 13.77 1.92 -10.60
C PRO A 394 14.49 2.22 -11.92
N PRO A 395 15.24 1.25 -12.48
CA PRO A 395 16.06 1.45 -13.67
C PRO A 395 15.23 1.42 -14.97
N LEU A 396 14.10 2.11 -14.98
CA LEU A 396 13.17 2.22 -16.09
C LEU A 396 13.38 3.55 -16.83
N LYS A 397 13.08 3.53 -18.14
CA LYS A 397 13.16 4.70 -19.03
C LYS A 397 12.24 5.81 -18.54
N ASN A 398 10.93 5.53 -18.43
CA ASN A 398 9.94 6.54 -18.04
C ASN A 398 9.22 6.11 -16.75
N ILE A 399 9.14 7.02 -15.78
CA ILE A 399 8.43 6.81 -14.53
C ILE A 399 7.51 8.00 -14.28
N PHE A 400 6.25 7.70 -13.97
CA PHE A 400 5.22 8.67 -13.63
C PHE A 400 4.65 8.28 -12.28
N CYS A 401 4.73 9.19 -11.30
CA CYS A 401 4.01 9.07 -10.06
C CYS A 401 2.74 9.89 -10.11
N ILE A 402 1.62 9.32 -9.67
CA ILE A 402 0.33 10.00 -9.65
C ILE A 402 -0.31 9.74 -8.30
N TYR A 403 -0.61 10.78 -7.53
CA TYR A 403 -1.27 10.64 -6.24
C TYR A 403 -2.13 11.86 -5.89
N GLY A 404 -3.13 11.60 -5.03
CA GLY A 404 -3.98 12.64 -4.46
C GLY A 404 -3.31 13.33 -3.26
N ILE A 405 -3.68 14.59 -3.02
CA ILE A 405 -3.22 15.37 -1.86
C ILE A 405 -4.35 16.19 -1.24
N ASP A 406 -4.10 16.85 -0.11
CA ASP A 406 -5.01 17.76 0.59
C ASP A 406 -6.33 17.12 1.07
N LEU A 407 -6.32 15.80 1.32
CA LEU A 407 -7.38 15.11 2.06
C LEU A 407 -6.94 14.86 3.51
N LYS A 408 -7.85 15.02 4.46
CA LYS A 408 -7.57 14.76 5.88
C LYS A 408 -7.16 13.29 6.05
N THR A 409 -5.91 13.05 6.44
CA THR A 409 -5.30 11.71 6.38
C THR A 409 -4.81 11.28 7.76
N GLU A 410 -5.02 10.01 8.13
CA GLU A 410 -4.59 9.44 9.41
C GLU A 410 -3.05 9.24 9.43
N VAL A 411 -2.36 9.82 10.41
CA VAL A 411 -0.88 9.76 10.53
C VAL A 411 -0.37 9.18 11.84
N GLY A 412 -1.26 8.93 12.80
CA GLY A 412 -0.91 8.27 14.06
C GLY A 412 -2.12 7.88 14.90
N TYR A 413 -1.92 6.97 15.85
CA TYR A 413 -2.99 6.41 16.68
C TYR A 413 -2.63 6.42 18.17
N TYR A 414 -3.64 6.59 19.01
CA TYR A 414 -3.58 6.36 20.45
C TYR A 414 -4.47 5.17 20.79
N LEU A 415 -3.89 4.18 21.46
CA LEU A 415 -4.57 2.95 21.86
C LEU A 415 -4.47 2.74 23.37
N ALA A 416 -5.51 2.12 23.91
CA ALA A 416 -5.54 1.63 25.28
C ALA A 416 -6.17 0.22 25.33
N PRO A 417 -5.89 -0.58 26.36
CA PRO A 417 -6.59 -1.83 26.61
C PRO A 417 -8.09 -1.58 26.75
N SER A 418 -8.89 -2.29 25.98
CA SER A 418 -10.36 -2.16 26.00
C SER A 418 -11.00 -2.88 27.21
N GLY A 419 -10.26 -3.79 27.83
CA GLY A 419 -10.76 -4.73 28.84
C GLY A 419 -11.52 -5.93 28.27
N LYS A 420 -11.67 -6.04 26.95
CA LYS A 420 -12.25 -7.20 26.27
C LYS A 420 -11.15 -8.22 25.93
N PRO A 421 -11.50 -9.52 25.77
CA PRO A 421 -10.57 -10.49 25.23
C PRO A 421 -10.23 -10.19 23.76
N TYR A 422 -9.12 -10.75 23.29
CA TYR A 422 -8.79 -10.80 21.86
C TYR A 422 -9.97 -11.38 21.05
N PRO A 423 -10.29 -10.87 19.85
CA PRO A 423 -9.54 -9.87 19.05
C PRO A 423 -9.82 -8.40 19.38
N ASP A 424 -10.71 -8.10 20.32
CA ASP A 424 -11.15 -6.74 20.64
C ASP A 424 -10.37 -6.14 21.84
N ASN A 425 -9.18 -6.64 22.17
CA ASN A 425 -8.41 -6.26 23.37
C ASN A 425 -7.84 -4.83 23.35
N TRP A 426 -7.82 -4.17 22.20
CA TRP A 426 -7.43 -2.77 22.06
C TRP A 426 -8.60 -1.89 21.64
N ILE A 427 -8.56 -0.62 22.05
CA ILE A 427 -9.47 0.42 21.57
C ILE A 427 -8.68 1.67 21.18
N ILE A 428 -9.03 2.27 20.03
CA ILE A 428 -8.45 3.54 19.60
C ILE A 428 -9.11 4.69 20.38
N THR A 429 -8.37 5.27 21.32
CA THR A 429 -8.81 6.40 22.13
C THR A 429 -8.77 7.71 21.35
N ASP A 430 -7.76 7.89 20.49
CA ASP A 430 -7.61 9.07 19.64
C ASP A 430 -6.89 8.74 18.32
N VAL A 431 -7.08 9.59 17.31
CA VAL A 431 -6.44 9.48 15.99
C VAL A 431 -5.84 10.83 15.64
N ILE A 432 -4.59 10.83 15.20
CA ILE A 432 -3.92 12.03 14.70
C ILE A 432 -4.11 12.11 13.20
N TYR A 433 -4.62 13.24 12.76
CA TYR A 433 -4.85 13.57 11.37
C TYR A 433 -3.90 14.67 10.93
N GLU A 434 -3.36 14.52 9.72
CA GLU A 434 -2.69 15.60 9.01
C GLU A 434 -3.71 16.26 8.07
N ALA A 435 -3.83 17.58 8.17
CA ALA A 435 -4.66 18.39 7.30
C ALA A 435 -4.13 19.83 7.28
N GLU A 436 -4.16 20.48 6.11
CA GLU A 436 -3.85 21.92 5.98
C GLU A 436 -2.50 22.33 6.60
N GLY A 437 -1.49 21.46 6.54
CA GLY A 437 -0.15 21.71 7.08
C GLY A 437 -0.06 21.70 8.62
N SER A 438 -1.03 21.10 9.29
CA SER A 438 -1.10 20.97 10.75
C SER A 438 -1.54 19.57 11.17
N LEU A 439 -1.27 19.22 12.43
CA LEU A 439 -1.72 17.97 13.03
C LEU A 439 -2.87 18.23 13.99
N TYR A 440 -3.92 17.41 13.88
CA TYR A 440 -5.13 17.50 14.67
C TYR A 440 -5.49 16.17 15.30
N SER A 441 -5.93 16.17 16.55
CA SER A 441 -6.59 15.02 17.16
C SER A 441 -7.96 14.75 16.52
N ARG A 442 -8.57 13.60 16.82
CA ARG A 442 -9.94 13.29 16.41
C ARG A 442 -10.94 14.31 16.94
N SER A 443 -10.66 14.88 18.11
CA SER A 443 -11.44 15.95 18.75
C SER A 443 -11.19 17.35 18.16
N GLY A 444 -10.24 17.51 17.23
CA GLY A 444 -9.93 18.76 16.55
C GLY A 444 -8.91 19.65 17.28
N ASN A 445 -8.26 19.15 18.33
CA ASN A 445 -7.21 19.88 19.04
C ASN A 445 -5.91 19.81 18.24
N LEU A 446 -5.13 20.90 18.27
CA LEU A 446 -3.79 20.91 17.69
C LEU A 446 -2.86 19.98 18.45
N VAL A 447 -2.05 19.21 17.71
CA VAL A 447 -1.08 18.27 18.24
C VAL A 447 0.32 18.67 17.80
N GLU A 448 1.29 18.58 18.72
CA GLU A 448 2.69 18.85 18.38
C GLU A 448 3.28 17.73 17.52
N GLY A 449 4.08 18.12 16.53
CA GLY A 449 4.74 17.20 15.62
C GLY A 449 5.38 17.93 14.45
N ASN A 450 5.68 17.20 13.38
CA ASN A 450 6.33 17.68 12.16
C ASN A 450 5.39 17.54 10.95
N PRO A 451 4.26 18.26 10.90
CA PRO A 451 3.35 18.16 9.75
C PRO A 451 4.06 18.49 8.43
N GLY A 452 3.70 17.77 7.38
CA GLY A 452 4.08 18.10 6.01
C GLY A 452 3.43 19.39 5.52
N ALA A 453 3.83 19.83 4.33
CA ALA A 453 3.24 21.02 3.70
C ALA A 453 1.79 20.82 3.23
N THR A 454 1.40 19.56 3.03
CA THR A 454 0.07 19.10 2.63
C THR A 454 -0.19 17.76 3.28
N SER A 455 -1.45 17.30 3.21
CA SER A 455 -1.88 15.99 3.67
C SER A 455 -2.03 15.02 2.50
N GLY A 456 -2.18 13.73 2.83
CA GLY A 456 -2.27 12.65 1.85
C GLY A 456 -3.61 12.54 1.12
N ASP A 457 -3.90 11.31 0.67
CA ASP A 457 -5.07 10.97 -0.14
C ASP A 457 -6.23 10.35 0.66
N GLU A 458 -6.32 10.62 1.98
CA GLU A 458 -7.18 9.98 2.98
C GLU A 458 -6.62 8.66 3.53
N THR A 459 -5.98 7.85 2.69
CA THR A 459 -5.52 6.50 3.06
C THR A 459 -4.01 6.39 3.28
N VAL A 460 -3.24 7.05 2.44
CA VAL A 460 -1.78 7.06 2.49
C VAL A 460 -1.31 8.49 2.79
N PRO A 461 -0.50 8.68 3.86
CA PRO A 461 0.06 9.99 4.18
C PRO A 461 0.92 10.57 3.07
N TYR A 462 0.89 11.90 2.93
CA TYR A 462 1.66 12.61 1.91
C TYR A 462 3.16 12.31 1.99
N HIS A 463 3.69 12.14 3.22
CA HIS A 463 5.07 11.72 3.45
C HIS A 463 5.46 10.47 2.67
N SER A 464 4.54 9.50 2.56
CA SER A 464 4.75 8.25 1.84
C SER A 464 4.49 8.40 0.33
N LEU A 465 3.40 9.06 -0.06
CA LEU A 465 3.05 9.27 -1.47
C LEU A 465 4.12 10.08 -2.24
N SER A 466 4.61 11.16 -1.63
CA SER A 466 5.55 12.11 -2.24
C SER A 466 6.98 11.57 -2.34
N TRP A 467 7.28 10.38 -1.80
CA TRP A 467 8.65 9.84 -1.76
C TRP A 467 9.30 9.77 -3.14
N CYS A 468 8.53 9.52 -4.20
CA CYS A 468 9.07 9.46 -5.55
C CYS A 468 9.49 10.80 -6.14
N LYS A 469 9.23 11.93 -5.49
CA LYS A 469 9.92 13.19 -5.82
C LYS A 469 11.43 13.07 -5.67
N ASN A 470 11.93 12.20 -4.78
CA ASN A 470 13.36 11.89 -4.69
C ASN A 470 13.95 11.21 -5.94
N TRP A 471 13.09 10.73 -6.86
CA TRP A 471 13.51 10.17 -8.14
C TRP A 471 13.64 11.22 -9.25
N LEU A 472 13.23 12.47 -8.98
CA LEU A 472 13.49 13.61 -9.86
C LEU A 472 14.97 14.00 -9.79
N GLY A 473 15.47 14.54 -10.88
CA GLY A 473 16.81 15.09 -11.01
C GLY A 473 17.01 16.38 -10.19
N PRO A 474 18.22 16.96 -10.25
CA PRO A 474 18.59 18.14 -9.47
C PRO A 474 17.89 19.43 -9.91
N LYS A 475 17.29 19.44 -11.10
CA LYS A 475 16.60 20.59 -11.68
C LYS A 475 15.23 20.16 -12.20
N VAL A 476 14.17 20.78 -11.68
CA VAL A 476 12.78 20.37 -11.93
C VAL A 476 11.97 21.53 -12.51
N ASN A 477 11.16 21.24 -13.52
CA ASN A 477 10.12 22.13 -14.02
C ASN A 477 8.81 21.81 -13.30
N ILE A 478 8.16 22.84 -12.79
CA ILE A 478 6.89 22.74 -12.08
C ILE A 478 5.83 23.44 -12.92
N THR A 479 4.76 22.74 -13.24
CA THR A 479 3.58 23.30 -13.92
C THR A 479 2.35 23.07 -13.06
N ARG A 480 1.53 24.08 -12.84
CA ARG A 480 0.26 23.95 -12.12
C ARG A 480 -0.88 24.40 -13.02
N ALA A 481 -1.88 23.55 -13.17
CA ALA A 481 -3.08 23.80 -13.95
C ALA A 481 -4.35 23.53 -13.12
N PRO A 482 -5.46 24.23 -13.36
CA PRO A 482 -6.75 23.86 -12.78
C PRO A 482 -7.17 22.45 -13.22
N GLN A 483 -7.92 21.74 -12.37
CA GLN A 483 -8.52 20.46 -12.72
C GLN A 483 -9.69 20.60 -13.71
N SER A 484 -10.41 21.73 -13.65
CA SER A 484 -11.49 22.04 -14.59
C SER A 484 -10.97 22.47 -15.95
N GLU A 485 -11.78 22.28 -16.99
CA GLU A 485 -11.52 22.85 -18.31
C GLU A 485 -11.12 24.31 -18.19
N HIS A 486 -9.96 24.64 -18.75
CA HIS A 486 -9.36 25.95 -18.67
C HIS A 486 -8.72 26.29 -20.01
N ASP A 487 -8.61 27.58 -20.32
CA ASP A 487 -8.05 28.08 -21.58
C ASP A 487 -6.52 28.24 -21.55
N GLY A 488 -5.88 27.79 -20.45
CA GLY A 488 -4.45 27.91 -20.22
C GLY A 488 -3.99 29.22 -19.56
N SER A 489 -4.86 30.21 -19.42
CA SER A 489 -4.49 31.55 -18.92
C SER A 489 -4.09 31.58 -17.44
N ASP A 490 -4.53 30.58 -16.67
CA ASP A 490 -4.29 30.41 -15.24
C ASP A 490 -3.27 29.31 -14.92
N VAL A 491 -2.58 28.80 -15.94
CA VAL A 491 -1.47 27.87 -15.79
C VAL A 491 -0.25 28.61 -15.25
N GLN A 492 0.31 28.11 -14.15
CA GLN A 492 1.51 28.65 -13.53
C GLN A 492 2.69 27.73 -13.85
N ILE A 493 3.80 28.29 -14.34
CA ILE A 493 4.99 27.53 -14.74
C ILE A 493 6.23 28.12 -14.08
N HIS A 494 6.96 27.29 -13.34
CA HIS A 494 8.29 27.60 -12.80
C HIS A 494 9.31 26.62 -13.36
N LEU A 495 10.33 27.12 -14.07
CA LEU A 495 11.33 26.30 -14.72
C LEU A 495 12.63 26.24 -13.91
N ASN A 496 13.37 25.14 -14.05
CA ASN A 496 14.73 24.95 -13.50
C ASN A 496 14.84 25.16 -11.98
N VAL A 497 13.82 24.76 -11.23
CA VAL A 497 13.80 24.80 -9.76
C VAL A 497 14.85 23.84 -9.21
N ASP A 498 15.69 24.33 -8.30
CA ASP A 498 16.68 23.52 -7.61
C ASP A 498 16.02 22.49 -6.70
N HIS A 499 16.35 21.22 -6.91
CA HIS A 499 15.88 20.11 -6.10
C HIS A 499 17.05 19.51 -5.33
N GLN A 500 17.01 19.64 -4.00
CA GLN A 500 17.96 18.99 -3.11
C GLN A 500 17.48 17.57 -2.83
N HIS A 501 18.34 16.59 -3.10
CA HIS A 501 17.99 15.19 -2.88
C HIS A 501 17.61 14.93 -1.41
N GLY A 502 16.50 14.24 -1.18
CA GLY A 502 15.98 13.95 0.17
C GLY A 502 15.05 15.02 0.74
N VAL A 503 14.89 16.16 0.06
CA VAL A 503 14.04 17.28 0.46
C VAL A 503 12.86 17.42 -0.50
N ASP A 504 11.66 17.57 0.04
CA ASP A 504 10.44 17.76 -0.75
C ASP A 504 10.46 19.08 -1.53
N ILE A 505 9.80 19.08 -2.70
CA ILE A 505 9.66 20.25 -3.57
C ILE A 505 8.27 20.87 -3.33
N ILE A 506 8.25 21.97 -2.58
CA ILE A 506 7.03 22.73 -2.31
C ILE A 506 6.91 23.88 -3.33
N PRO A 507 5.86 23.89 -4.16
CA PRO A 507 5.70 24.87 -5.21
C PRO A 507 5.27 26.22 -4.61
N ASN A 508 6.10 27.25 -4.78
CA ASN A 508 5.75 28.62 -4.40
C ASN A 508 4.82 29.28 -5.44
N MET A 509 3.63 28.73 -5.60
CA MET A 509 2.64 29.14 -6.61
C MET A 509 1.33 29.54 -5.94
N THR A 510 0.66 30.55 -6.50
CA THR A 510 -0.61 31.06 -5.96
C THR A 510 -1.72 30.01 -6.03
N ARG A 511 -2.51 29.88 -4.96
CA ARG A 511 -3.66 28.97 -4.87
C ARG A 511 -4.93 29.74 -4.60
N SER A 512 -5.98 29.50 -5.40
CA SER A 512 -7.33 29.95 -5.10
C SER A 512 -8.05 28.88 -4.26
N PRO A 513 -8.68 29.22 -3.12
CA PRO A 513 -9.33 28.24 -2.24
C PRO A 513 -10.56 27.58 -2.88
N ARG A 514 -11.09 28.13 -3.98
CA ARG A 514 -12.26 27.59 -4.69
C ARG A 514 -11.90 26.72 -5.89
N VAL A 515 -10.63 26.68 -6.28
CA VAL A 515 -10.15 25.95 -7.45
C VAL A 515 -9.30 24.79 -6.98
N LYS A 516 -9.51 23.63 -7.58
CA LYS A 516 -8.63 22.48 -7.42
C LYS A 516 -7.60 22.46 -8.53
N TYR A 517 -6.37 22.14 -8.20
CA TYR A 517 -5.28 22.11 -9.16
C TYR A 517 -4.70 20.71 -9.35
N ILE A 518 -3.95 20.57 -10.44
CA ILE A 518 -2.98 19.50 -10.65
C ILE A 518 -1.62 20.17 -10.75
N THR A 519 -0.66 19.67 -9.99
CA THR A 519 0.73 20.14 -10.03
C THR A 519 1.61 19.05 -10.61
N TYR A 520 2.31 19.38 -11.70
CA TYR A 520 3.24 18.54 -12.42
C TYR A 520 4.67 18.92 -12.03
N TYR A 521 5.49 17.91 -11.76
CA TYR A 521 6.93 18.03 -11.53
C TYR A 521 7.62 17.17 -12.56
N GLU A 522 8.49 17.75 -13.37
CA GLU A 522 9.19 17.06 -14.45
C GLU A 522 10.68 17.41 -14.44
N ASP A 523 11.54 16.46 -14.78
CA ASP A 523 12.97 16.73 -14.93
C ASP A 523 13.20 17.79 -16.03
N SER A 524 13.86 18.89 -15.67
CA SER A 524 14.17 19.97 -16.63
C SER A 524 15.20 19.54 -17.68
N GLU A 525 16.21 18.79 -17.25
CA GLU A 525 17.10 18.02 -18.10
C GLU A 525 16.90 16.55 -17.74
N SER A 526 16.34 15.77 -18.67
CA SER A 526 16.20 14.33 -18.47
C SER A 526 17.58 13.73 -18.23
N LEU A 527 17.70 12.82 -17.25
CA LEU A 527 18.84 11.93 -17.18
C LEU A 527 18.99 11.25 -18.57
N PRO A 528 20.20 11.07 -19.13
CA PRO A 528 20.34 10.48 -20.47
C PRO A 528 19.57 9.15 -20.60
N GLY A 529 18.50 9.15 -21.40
CA GLY A 529 17.62 7.99 -21.61
C GLY A 529 16.63 7.67 -20.47
N ARG A 530 16.46 8.56 -19.48
CA ARG A 530 15.59 8.37 -18.30
C ARG A 530 14.81 9.64 -17.96
N ARG A 531 13.50 9.50 -17.77
CA ARG A 531 12.57 10.58 -17.40
C ARG A 531 11.78 10.21 -16.15
N THR A 532 11.63 11.17 -15.24
CA THR A 532 10.74 11.06 -14.08
C THR A 532 9.75 12.23 -14.12
N ALA A 533 8.49 11.94 -13.86
CA ALA A 533 7.46 12.95 -13.61
C ALA A 533 6.61 12.57 -12.40
N VAL A 534 6.12 13.58 -11.68
CA VAL A 534 5.24 13.43 -10.52
C VAL A 534 4.03 14.34 -10.68
N TRP A 535 2.83 13.81 -10.49
CA TRP A 535 1.56 14.50 -10.60
C TRP A 535 0.82 14.46 -9.27
N GLU A 536 0.58 15.65 -8.73
CA GLU A 536 -0.19 15.85 -7.49
C GLU A 536 -1.56 16.38 -7.84
N ILE A 537 -2.61 15.72 -7.33
CA ILE A 537 -3.99 16.08 -7.64
C ILE A 537 -4.74 16.50 -6.37
N ASP A 538 -5.17 17.76 -6.33
CA ASP A 538 -5.84 18.35 -5.18
C ASP A 538 -7.18 17.67 -4.84
N LYS A 539 -7.34 17.27 -3.57
CA LYS A 539 -8.59 16.76 -2.97
C LYS A 539 -9.21 15.63 -3.78
N GLU A 540 -8.39 14.65 -4.11
CA GLU A 540 -8.77 13.54 -4.96
C GLU A 540 -8.29 12.21 -4.42
N ILE A 541 -9.11 11.20 -4.68
CA ILE A 541 -8.80 9.79 -4.49
C ILE A 541 -8.85 9.16 -5.88
N LEU A 542 -7.72 8.67 -6.37
CA LEU A 542 -7.54 8.31 -7.79
C LEU A 542 -8.29 7.05 -8.21
N LEU A 543 -8.37 6.07 -7.30
CA LEU A 543 -9.12 4.83 -7.43
C LEU A 543 -9.72 4.53 -6.06
N ASP A 544 -10.91 3.93 -5.99
CA ASP A 544 -11.61 3.70 -4.72
C ASP A 544 -10.71 2.91 -3.75
N PRO A 545 -10.29 3.49 -2.62
CA PRO A 545 -9.29 2.90 -1.74
C PRO A 545 -9.96 2.03 -0.68
N ARG A 546 -11.30 1.98 -0.65
CA ARG A 546 -12.05 1.05 0.21
C ARG A 546 -11.79 -0.39 -0.21
N PHE A 547 -11.31 -0.65 -1.42
CA PHE A 547 -11.12 -2.01 -1.91
C PHE A 547 -9.92 -2.26 -2.80
#